data_AF-A0A7G2E8I8-F1
#
_entry.id   AF-A0A7G2E8I8-F1
#
_cell.length_a   1.000
_cell.length_b   1.000
_cell.length_c   1.000
_cell.angle_alpha   90.00
_cell.angle_beta   90.00
_cell.angle_gamma   90.00
#
_symmetry.space_group_name_H-M   'P 1'
#
loop_
_entity.id
_entity.type
_entity.pdbx_description
1 polymer ?
#
loop_
_entity_poly.entity_id
_entity_poly.type
_entity_poly.pdbx_seq_one_letter_code
_entity_poly.pdbx_strand_id
1 'polypeptide(L)'
;MAVVFRFVDKYGVVKERFIGVIHVQETSSLSLKSAIDSLFAKYGLSLKKLRGQGYDGASNMKGEFNGLRSLILKESSCAYYVHCFAHQLQLVVMAVAKKHVEVGEFFDMISVLLNVVGASCKRKDKIREIHRQKVEEKISNGEIKTGTGLNQELSLQRPGNTRWGSHYKTLLRLEELFSSIVIVLEYIQDEGTDTTKRQQAYGILKYFHTFDFVFYLELMLLVMGLTDSLSKALQRKDQDILNAISLVKTTKCQLQKVKDDGWDAFMAEVSSFSEKNNTGMLKMEEEFVDSRRPRKKTGITNLHHYKVDCFYTVLDMQLQEFNDRFDEVNSELLICMSSLSPIDSFRQFDKSMLVRLTEFYPDDFSFVERRSLDHQLEIYLDNVKNDERFTDLKCLGDLARVMVETRKHLSHPLVYHLLKLSLILPVATATVERCFSAMNFVKTTLRTHIVHLLLRLLYQDLVDLLDAFGSGAVAPAPQSKDGPALEKWCGQKCEGRCKEAGMKDRCLKYCGICCKDCQCVPSGTYGNKHECACYRDKLSSKGTPKCP
;
A
#
# COMPACT_ATOMS: atom_id res chain seq x y z
N MET A 1 -17.30 -7.69 -2.29
CA MET A 1 -16.72 -6.94 -1.14
C MET A 1 -15.67 -7.80 -0.46
N ALA A 2 -14.45 -7.30 -0.22
CA ALA A 2 -13.44 -8.02 0.55
C ALA A 2 -13.44 -7.53 2.00
N VAL A 3 -13.30 -8.44 2.97
CA VAL A 3 -13.34 -8.11 4.41
C VAL A 3 -12.06 -8.59 5.10
N VAL A 4 -11.48 -7.71 5.91
CA VAL A 4 -10.27 -7.94 6.70
C VAL A 4 -10.53 -7.47 8.12
N PHE A 5 -10.18 -8.27 9.11
CA PHE A 5 -10.19 -7.86 10.52
C PHE A 5 -8.82 -7.43 10.98
N ARG A 6 -8.79 -6.34 11.74
CA ARG A 6 -7.60 -5.82 12.41
C ARG A 6 -7.80 -5.91 13.91
N PHE A 7 -6.86 -6.54 14.62
CA PHE A 7 -6.92 -6.71 16.07
C PHE A 7 -5.50 -6.78 16.67
N VAL A 8 -5.39 -6.58 17.98
CA VAL A 8 -4.14 -6.78 18.73
C VAL A 8 -4.18 -8.17 19.36
N ASP A 9 -3.15 -8.99 19.11
CA ASP A 9 -3.06 -10.33 19.69
C ASP A 9 -2.54 -10.31 21.14
N LYS A 10 -2.47 -11.48 21.77
CA LYS A 10 -2.00 -11.63 23.15
C LYS A 10 -0.52 -11.25 23.38
N TYR A 11 0.24 -11.01 22.30
CA TYR A 11 1.64 -10.59 22.35
C TYR A 11 1.79 -9.08 22.10
N GLY A 12 0.68 -8.33 22.02
CA GLY A 12 0.70 -6.90 21.73
C GLY A 12 0.99 -6.60 20.26
N VAL A 13 0.90 -7.59 19.36
CA VAL A 13 1.18 -7.42 17.95
C VAL A 13 -0.12 -7.19 17.17
N VAL A 14 -0.15 -6.12 16.37
CA VAL A 14 -1.26 -5.87 15.45
C VAL A 14 -1.29 -6.94 14.37
N LYS A 15 -2.45 -7.56 14.17
CA LYS A 15 -2.72 -8.55 13.14
C LYS A 15 -3.82 -8.07 12.22
N GLU A 16 -3.58 -8.20 10.93
CA GLU A 16 -4.61 -8.13 9.91
C GLU A 16 -4.88 -9.53 9.36
N ARG A 17 -6.14 -9.96 9.41
CA ARG A 17 -6.60 -11.26 8.93
C ARG A 17 -7.66 -11.07 7.87
N PHE A 18 -7.36 -11.55 6.67
CA PHE A 18 -8.34 -11.63 5.60
C PHE A 18 -9.41 -12.68 5.98
N ILE A 19 -10.67 -12.28 5.91
CA ILE A 19 -11.81 -13.10 6.33
C ILE A 19 -12.54 -13.70 5.13
N GLY A 20 -12.60 -12.97 4.02
CA GLY A 20 -13.23 -13.47 2.79
C GLY A 20 -13.57 -12.37 1.79
N VAL A 21 -13.99 -12.81 0.59
CA VAL A 21 -14.57 -11.94 -0.45
C VAL A 21 -16.04 -12.28 -0.61
N ILE A 22 -16.92 -11.49 0.01
CA ILE A 22 -18.36 -11.70 -0.09
C ILE A 22 -18.86 -11.21 -1.44
N HIS A 23 -19.60 -12.05 -2.16
CA HIS A 23 -20.34 -11.62 -3.33
C HIS A 23 -21.56 -10.81 -2.87
N VAL A 24 -21.74 -9.62 -3.44
CA VAL A 24 -22.89 -8.76 -3.21
C VAL A 24 -23.52 -8.48 -4.57
N GLN A 25 -24.83 -8.71 -4.69
CA GLN A 25 -25.56 -8.52 -5.94
C GLN A 25 -25.68 -7.02 -6.28
N GLU A 26 -25.84 -6.19 -5.24
CA GLU A 26 -25.93 -4.74 -5.34
C GLU A 26 -24.96 -4.08 -4.37
N THR A 27 -24.48 -2.89 -4.74
CA THR A 27 -23.55 -2.08 -3.94
C THR A 27 -24.24 -0.99 -3.12
N SER A 28 -25.54 -1.16 -2.82
CA SER A 28 -26.26 -0.28 -1.91
C SER A 28 -25.77 -0.47 -0.47
N SER A 29 -25.82 0.58 0.34
CA SER A 29 -25.34 0.55 1.72
C SER A 29 -26.01 -0.53 2.58
N LEU A 30 -27.32 -0.77 2.35
CA LEU A 30 -28.09 -1.82 3.02
C LEU A 30 -27.63 -3.23 2.62
N SER A 31 -27.42 -3.47 1.32
CA SER A 31 -26.89 -4.74 0.81
C SER A 31 -25.51 -5.04 1.42
N LEU A 32 -24.63 -4.02 1.45
CA LEU A 32 -23.31 -4.15 2.05
C LEU A 32 -23.38 -4.43 3.56
N LYS A 33 -24.26 -3.73 4.29
CA LYS A 33 -24.48 -3.97 5.73
C LYS A 33 -24.98 -5.39 6.00
N SER A 34 -25.99 -5.85 5.27
CA SER A 34 -26.54 -7.19 5.41
C SER A 34 -25.49 -8.29 5.12
N ALA A 35 -24.62 -8.06 4.13
CA ALA A 35 -23.50 -8.95 3.84
C ALA A 35 -22.48 -9.00 5.00
N ILE A 36 -22.19 -7.86 5.64
CA ILE A 36 -21.34 -7.81 6.84
C ILE A 36 -22.01 -8.53 8.01
N ASP A 37 -23.31 -8.33 8.23
CA ASP A 37 -24.06 -8.98 9.30
C ASP A 37 -24.03 -10.50 9.17
N SER A 38 -24.30 -10.98 7.96
CA SER A 38 -24.23 -12.41 7.63
C SER A 38 -22.84 -12.98 7.86
N LEU A 39 -21.78 -12.22 7.53
CA LEU A 39 -20.40 -12.62 7.77
C LEU A 39 -20.09 -12.70 9.27
N PHE A 40 -20.48 -11.69 10.05
CA PHE A 40 -20.26 -11.66 11.49
C PHE A 40 -21.02 -12.81 12.17
N ALA A 41 -22.28 -13.04 11.79
CA ALA A 41 -23.09 -14.15 12.27
C ALA A 41 -22.47 -15.52 11.93
N LYS A 42 -21.95 -15.71 10.71
CA LYS A 42 -21.26 -16.94 10.29
C LYS A 42 -20.13 -17.32 11.24
N TYR A 43 -19.40 -16.33 11.77
CA TYR A 43 -18.27 -16.56 12.68
C TYR A 43 -18.62 -16.39 14.17
N GLY A 44 -19.91 -16.24 14.52
CA GLY A 44 -20.35 -16.04 15.91
C GLY A 44 -19.84 -14.72 16.52
N LEU A 45 -19.59 -13.71 15.69
CA LEU A 45 -19.08 -12.40 16.10
C LEU A 45 -20.21 -11.39 16.22
N SER A 46 -20.02 -10.42 17.11
CA SER A 46 -20.97 -9.34 17.35
C SER A 46 -20.39 -8.01 16.90
N LEU A 47 -21.14 -7.25 16.08
CA LEU A 47 -20.76 -5.90 15.66
C LEU A 47 -20.61 -4.93 16.84
N LYS A 48 -21.25 -5.19 17.98
CA LYS A 48 -21.05 -4.41 19.22
C LYS A 48 -19.61 -4.39 19.74
N LYS A 49 -18.74 -5.30 19.27
CA LYS A 49 -17.31 -5.31 19.61
C LYS A 49 -16.44 -4.54 18.60
N LEU A 50 -17.03 -4.01 17.53
CA LEU A 50 -16.33 -3.22 16.53
C LEU A 50 -16.03 -1.82 17.08
N ARG A 51 -14.78 -1.37 16.90
CA ARG A 51 -14.29 -0.05 17.38
C ARG A 51 -13.73 0.83 16.28
N GLY A 52 -13.58 0.29 15.08
CA GLY A 52 -13.09 1.01 13.93
C GLY A 52 -13.61 0.38 12.64
N GLN A 53 -13.85 1.21 11.64
CA GLN A 53 -14.22 0.81 10.29
C GLN A 53 -13.42 1.65 9.29
N GLY A 54 -12.86 1.00 8.26
CA GLY A 54 -11.98 1.68 7.30
C GLY A 54 -12.20 1.20 5.89
N TYR A 55 -12.56 2.12 4.99
CA TYR A 55 -12.84 1.85 3.57
C TYR A 55 -12.85 3.16 2.76
N ASP A 56 -13.18 3.07 1.46
CA ASP A 56 -13.21 4.24 0.56
C ASP A 56 -14.37 5.21 0.86
N GLY A 57 -14.24 6.42 0.33
CA GLY A 57 -15.18 7.51 0.53
C GLY A 57 -16.37 7.52 -0.43
N ALA A 58 -16.70 6.39 -1.09
CA ALA A 58 -17.85 6.35 -1.98
C ALA A 58 -19.13 6.74 -1.23
N SER A 59 -20.11 7.34 -1.90
CA SER A 59 -21.35 7.84 -1.28
C SER A 59 -22.09 6.76 -0.49
N ASN A 60 -22.18 5.55 -1.04
CA ASN A 60 -22.80 4.40 -0.37
C ASN A 60 -22.00 3.92 0.86
N MET A 61 -20.74 4.32 1.00
CA MET A 61 -19.86 3.93 2.09
C MET A 61 -19.79 5.01 3.17
N LYS A 62 -19.38 6.23 2.81
CA LYS A 62 -19.17 7.37 3.74
C LYS A 62 -20.44 8.15 4.08
N GLY A 63 -21.52 7.99 3.31
CA GLY A 63 -22.74 8.80 3.42
C GLY A 63 -23.30 8.93 4.84
N GLU A 64 -23.64 10.15 5.24
CA GLU A 64 -23.98 10.52 6.62
C GLU A 64 -25.31 9.94 7.13
N PHE A 65 -26.33 9.84 6.27
CA PHE A 65 -27.65 9.38 6.70
C PHE A 65 -27.88 7.89 6.41
N ASN A 66 -27.49 7.48 5.20
CA ASN A 66 -27.79 6.16 4.64
C ASN A 66 -26.54 5.40 4.16
N GLY A 67 -25.34 5.95 4.35
CA GLY A 67 -24.11 5.25 4.02
C GLY A 67 -23.85 4.08 4.97
N LEU A 68 -23.01 3.14 4.53
CA LEU A 68 -22.61 1.97 5.32
C LEU A 68 -22.03 2.40 6.68
N ARG A 69 -21.28 3.51 6.70
CA ARG A 69 -20.71 4.12 7.91
C ARG A 69 -21.77 4.32 8.97
N SER A 70 -22.86 4.98 8.59
CA SER A 70 -23.92 5.37 9.50
C SER A 70 -24.77 4.18 9.91
N LEU A 71 -24.95 3.20 9.03
CA LEU A 71 -25.62 1.94 9.38
C LEU A 71 -24.84 1.14 10.42
N ILE A 72 -23.51 1.08 10.31
CA ILE A 72 -22.65 0.43 11.32
C ILE A 72 -22.64 1.24 12.62
N LEU A 73 -22.54 2.58 12.55
CA LEU A 73 -22.54 3.45 13.74
C LEU A 73 -23.84 3.38 14.54
N LYS A 74 -24.99 3.17 13.87
CA LYS A 74 -26.28 2.97 14.54
C LYS A 74 -26.32 1.72 15.43
N GLU A 75 -25.53 0.70 15.11
CA GLU A 75 -25.45 -0.55 15.88
C GLU A 75 -24.26 -0.58 16.86
N SER A 76 -23.15 0.07 16.50
CA SER A 76 -21.97 0.24 17.35
C SER A 76 -21.50 1.70 17.29
N SER A 77 -21.91 2.49 18.30
CA SER A 77 -21.62 3.92 18.40
C SER A 77 -20.11 4.23 18.45
N CYS A 78 -19.31 3.30 18.97
CA CYS A 78 -17.85 3.42 19.07
C CYS A 78 -17.10 2.93 17.81
N ALA A 79 -17.78 2.49 16.75
CA ALA A 79 -17.14 2.01 15.52
C ALA A 79 -16.71 3.17 14.61
N TYR A 80 -15.69 3.92 15.01
CA TYR A 80 -15.25 5.12 14.29
C TYR A 80 -14.79 4.83 12.87
N TYR A 81 -15.28 5.64 11.93
CA TYR A 81 -14.92 5.54 10.53
C TYR A 81 -13.67 6.33 10.22
N VAL A 82 -12.73 5.69 9.51
CA VAL A 82 -11.57 6.33 8.92
C VAL A 82 -11.65 6.18 7.41
N HIS A 83 -11.61 7.30 6.69
CA HIS A 83 -11.49 7.26 5.24
C HIS A 83 -10.09 6.77 4.87
N CYS A 84 -9.99 5.71 4.09
CA CYS A 84 -8.70 5.09 3.74
C CYS A 84 -7.67 6.12 3.24
N PHE A 85 -6.56 6.30 3.97
CA PHE A 85 -5.55 7.34 3.68
C PHE A 85 -4.92 7.14 2.29
N ALA A 86 -4.69 5.88 1.89
CA ALA A 86 -4.16 5.57 0.56
C ALA A 86 -5.11 5.99 -0.56
N HIS A 87 -6.43 5.87 -0.34
CA HIS A 87 -7.44 6.32 -1.30
C HIS A 87 -7.54 7.85 -1.30
N GLN A 88 -7.52 8.50 -0.12
CA GLN A 88 -7.50 9.95 -0.04
C GLN A 88 -6.29 10.56 -0.76
N LEU A 89 -5.10 9.98 -0.58
CA LEU A 89 -3.90 10.42 -1.30
C LEU A 89 -4.05 10.29 -2.82
N GLN A 90 -4.67 9.21 -3.31
CA GLN A 90 -4.97 9.07 -4.74
C GLN A 90 -5.91 10.19 -5.22
N LEU A 91 -6.93 10.54 -4.42
CA LEU A 91 -7.85 11.62 -4.74
C LEU A 91 -7.16 13.00 -4.75
N VAL A 92 -6.18 13.25 -3.87
CA VAL A 92 -5.36 14.47 -3.89
C VAL A 92 -4.67 14.63 -5.23
N VAL A 93 -3.91 13.60 -5.66
CA VAL A 93 -3.18 13.64 -6.93
C VAL A 93 -4.12 13.75 -8.14
N MET A 94 -5.26 13.04 -8.10
CA MET A 94 -6.29 13.10 -9.13
C MET A 94 -6.93 14.47 -9.30
N ALA A 95 -7.10 15.22 -8.21
CA ALA A 95 -7.82 16.48 -8.24
C ALA A 95 -7.07 17.52 -9.08
N VAL A 96 -5.74 17.60 -8.95
CA VAL A 96 -4.89 18.47 -9.79
C VAL A 96 -5.03 18.09 -11.26
N ALA A 97 -4.98 16.78 -11.54
CA ALA A 97 -5.37 16.12 -12.79
C ALA A 97 -6.56 16.75 -13.53
N LYS A 98 -7.61 17.04 -12.76
CA LYS A 98 -8.92 17.44 -13.27
C LYS A 98 -9.17 18.93 -13.19
N LYS A 99 -8.52 19.64 -12.26
CA LYS A 99 -8.76 21.06 -11.97
C LYS A 99 -7.82 21.97 -12.75
N HIS A 100 -6.58 21.55 -12.99
CA HIS A 100 -5.62 22.32 -13.76
C HIS A 100 -5.68 21.89 -15.23
N VAL A 101 -6.05 22.80 -16.13
CA VAL A 101 -6.34 22.49 -17.54
C VAL A 101 -5.12 21.89 -18.23
N GLU A 102 -3.96 22.54 -18.08
CA GLU A 102 -2.72 22.17 -18.76
C GLU A 102 -2.15 20.83 -18.25
N VAL A 103 -2.27 20.54 -16.95
CA VAL A 103 -1.90 19.21 -16.41
C VAL A 103 -2.87 18.14 -16.94
N GLY A 104 -4.16 18.46 -17.07
CA GLY A 104 -5.14 17.57 -17.71
C GLY A 104 -4.77 17.27 -19.16
N GLU A 105 -4.48 18.30 -19.95
CA GLU A 105 -4.02 18.16 -21.34
C GLU A 105 -2.72 17.35 -21.46
N PHE A 106 -1.77 17.55 -20.53
CA PHE A 106 -0.57 16.73 -20.46
C PHE A 106 -0.93 15.24 -20.33
N PHE A 107 -1.76 14.85 -19.35
CA PHE A 107 -2.14 13.44 -19.18
C PHE A 107 -2.99 12.87 -20.33
N ASP A 108 -3.78 13.71 -21.01
CA ASP A 108 -4.49 13.32 -22.22
C ASP A 108 -3.50 12.99 -23.34
N MET A 109 -2.47 13.82 -23.54
CA MET A 109 -1.40 13.55 -24.50
C MET A 109 -0.62 12.28 -24.16
N ILE A 110 -0.31 12.04 -22.87
CA ILE A 110 0.30 10.77 -22.43
C ILE A 110 -0.63 9.59 -22.74
N SER A 111 -1.94 9.73 -22.57
CA SER A 111 -2.91 8.68 -22.90
C SER A 111 -2.96 8.39 -24.40
N VAL A 112 -2.88 9.42 -25.25
CA VAL A 112 -2.77 9.25 -26.71
C VAL A 112 -1.46 8.54 -27.06
N LEU A 113 -0.33 8.93 -26.48
CA LEU A 113 0.96 8.27 -26.65
C LEU A 113 0.89 6.78 -26.34
N LEU A 114 0.33 6.41 -25.19
CA LEU A 114 0.20 5.00 -24.79
C LEU A 114 -0.71 4.21 -25.74
N ASN A 115 -1.72 4.86 -26.34
CA ASN A 115 -2.57 4.22 -27.35
C ASN A 115 -1.90 4.13 -28.73
N VAL A 116 -0.97 5.02 -29.06
CA VAL A 116 -0.22 4.99 -30.33
C VAL A 116 0.89 3.94 -30.24
N VAL A 117 1.69 4.00 -29.18
CA VAL A 117 2.87 3.17 -28.99
C VAL A 117 2.53 1.86 -28.29
N GLY A 118 1.81 1.95 -27.17
CA GLY A 118 1.56 0.82 -26.27
C GLY A 118 0.41 -0.12 -26.69
N ALA A 119 -0.37 0.21 -27.73
CA ALA A 119 -1.45 -0.66 -28.18
C ALA A 119 -1.00 -1.78 -29.13
N SER A 120 0.19 -1.68 -29.75
CA SER A 120 0.70 -2.65 -30.72
C SER A 120 1.91 -3.41 -30.16
N CYS A 121 1.88 -4.75 -30.26
CA CYS A 121 3.01 -5.58 -29.87
C CYS A 121 4.26 -5.26 -30.71
N LYS A 122 4.11 -5.09 -32.04
CA LYS A 122 5.22 -4.73 -32.94
C LYS A 122 5.93 -3.44 -32.52
N ARG A 123 5.16 -2.42 -32.13
CA ARG A 123 5.71 -1.11 -31.70
C ARG A 123 6.41 -1.22 -30.35
N LYS A 124 5.87 -2.03 -29.42
CA LYS A 124 6.52 -2.34 -28.15
C LYS A 124 7.84 -3.07 -28.34
N ASP A 125 7.87 -4.05 -29.23
CA ASP A 125 9.08 -4.83 -29.51
C ASP A 125 10.15 -3.94 -30.15
N LYS A 126 9.76 -3.01 -31.03
CA LYS A 126 10.68 -2.02 -31.58
C LYS A 126 11.28 -1.09 -30.51
N ILE A 127 10.48 -0.65 -29.53
CA ILE A 127 11.02 0.10 -28.37
C ILE A 127 12.03 -0.73 -27.60
N ARG A 128 11.73 -2.00 -27.32
CA ARG A 128 12.62 -2.90 -26.58
C ARG A 128 13.94 -3.10 -27.32
N GLU A 129 13.88 -3.29 -28.64
CA GLU A 129 15.05 -3.48 -29.48
C GLU A 129 15.95 -2.22 -29.51
N ILE A 130 15.37 -1.05 -29.77
CA ILE A 130 16.12 0.23 -29.76
C ILE A 130 16.73 0.49 -28.39
N HIS A 131 15.98 0.24 -27.32
CA HIS A 131 16.48 0.43 -25.96
C HIS A 131 17.61 -0.55 -25.64
N ARG A 132 17.48 -1.81 -26.05
CA ARG A 132 18.52 -2.83 -25.86
C ARG A 132 19.82 -2.42 -26.56
N GLN A 133 19.75 -1.97 -27.81
CA GLN A 133 20.92 -1.49 -28.56
C GLN A 133 21.62 -0.34 -27.82
N LYS A 134 20.86 0.65 -27.33
CA LYS A 134 21.41 1.76 -26.54
C LYS A 134 22.05 1.30 -25.24
N VAL A 135 21.46 0.31 -24.56
CA VAL A 135 22.04 -0.28 -23.35
C VAL A 135 23.35 -1.00 -23.69
N GLU A 136 23.40 -1.77 -24.77
CA GLU A 136 24.60 -2.46 -25.24
C GLU A 136 25.73 -1.48 -25.60
N GLU A 137 25.40 -0.38 -26.29
CA GLU A 137 26.35 0.71 -26.59
C GLU A 137 26.91 1.34 -25.31
N LYS A 138 26.05 1.66 -24.34
CA LYS A 138 26.49 2.22 -23.05
C LYS A 138 27.34 1.25 -22.22
N ILE A 139 27.05 -0.05 -22.30
CA ILE A 139 27.89 -1.08 -21.68
C ILE A 139 29.26 -1.10 -22.36
N SER A 140 29.29 -1.08 -23.69
CA SER A 140 30.52 -1.08 -24.48
C SER A 140 31.38 0.17 -24.20
N ASN A 141 30.75 1.32 -23.98
CA ASN A 141 31.41 2.57 -23.63
C ASN A 141 31.82 2.67 -22.15
N GLY A 142 31.47 1.68 -21.33
CA GLY A 142 31.77 1.68 -19.89
C GLY A 142 30.93 2.64 -19.06
N GLU A 143 29.85 3.22 -19.62
CA GLU A 143 28.96 4.15 -18.93
C GLU A 143 28.06 3.46 -17.91
N ILE A 144 27.70 2.19 -18.17
CA ILE A 144 26.82 1.41 -17.28
C ILE A 144 27.42 0.02 -17.00
N LYS A 145 27.25 -0.45 -15.75
CA LYS A 145 27.78 -1.73 -15.27
C LYS A 145 26.85 -2.88 -15.62
N THR A 146 27.43 -4.06 -15.79
CA THR A 146 26.69 -5.33 -15.92
C THR A 146 26.58 -6.03 -14.57
N GLY A 147 25.45 -6.71 -14.33
CA GLY A 147 25.20 -7.41 -13.08
C GLY A 147 23.79 -8.00 -13.01
N THR A 148 23.60 -8.99 -12.14
CA THR A 148 22.30 -9.66 -11.97
C THR A 148 21.24 -8.66 -11.53
N GLY A 149 20.20 -8.49 -12.35
CA GLY A 149 19.11 -7.56 -12.10
C GLY A 149 19.32 -6.13 -12.60
N LEU A 150 20.47 -5.81 -13.17
CA LEU A 150 20.73 -4.51 -13.83
C LEU A 150 20.26 -4.52 -15.29
N ASN A 151 19.95 -3.33 -15.82
CA ASN A 151 19.61 -3.11 -17.24
C ASN A 151 18.47 -4.00 -17.77
N GLN A 152 17.46 -4.26 -16.93
CA GLN A 152 16.32 -5.09 -17.29
C GLN A 152 15.51 -4.47 -18.43
N GLU A 153 14.87 -5.31 -19.25
CA GLU A 153 13.98 -4.83 -20.29
C GLU A 153 12.86 -3.96 -19.74
N LEU A 154 12.70 -2.79 -20.35
CA LEU A 154 11.70 -1.82 -19.97
C LEU A 154 10.52 -1.84 -20.94
N SER A 155 9.36 -1.44 -20.44
CA SER A 155 8.18 -1.22 -21.29
C SER A 155 7.33 -0.10 -20.73
N LEU A 156 6.67 0.62 -21.63
CA LEU A 156 5.61 1.56 -21.27
C LEU A 156 4.40 0.77 -20.76
N GLN A 157 4.21 0.80 -19.45
CA GLN A 157 3.05 0.21 -18.81
C GLN A 157 1.87 1.18 -18.89
N ARG A 158 0.70 0.66 -19.25
CA ARG A 158 -0.52 1.47 -19.22
C ARG A 158 -0.93 1.64 -17.76
N PRO A 159 -1.10 2.88 -17.27
CA PRO A 159 -1.55 3.10 -15.91
C PRO A 159 -3.01 2.66 -15.77
N GLY A 160 -3.39 2.28 -14.55
CA GLY A 160 -4.79 1.97 -14.22
C GLY A 160 -5.56 3.26 -13.95
N ASN A 161 -6.74 3.41 -14.59
CA ASN A 161 -7.58 4.61 -14.53
C ASN A 161 -7.89 5.12 -13.10
N THR A 162 -7.93 4.22 -12.12
CA THR A 162 -8.31 4.52 -10.72
C THR A 162 -7.14 4.50 -9.74
N ARG A 163 -5.93 4.09 -10.17
CA ARG A 163 -4.76 3.93 -9.28
C ARG A 163 -3.63 4.84 -9.76
N TRP A 164 -3.68 6.09 -9.33
CA TRP A 164 -2.75 7.13 -9.80
C TRP A 164 -1.27 6.88 -9.47
N GLY A 165 -0.96 6.02 -8.49
CA GLY A 165 0.42 5.55 -8.28
C GLY A 165 1.03 4.82 -9.49
N SER A 166 0.22 4.28 -10.41
CA SER A 166 0.71 3.69 -11.67
C SER A 166 1.08 4.73 -12.73
N HIS A 167 0.52 5.94 -12.65
CA HIS A 167 0.87 7.04 -13.56
C HIS A 167 2.32 7.49 -13.31
N TYR A 168 2.76 7.56 -12.05
CA TYR A 168 4.13 7.94 -11.71
C TYR A 168 5.17 7.02 -12.36
N LYS A 169 4.95 5.70 -12.24
CA LYS A 169 5.78 4.69 -12.92
C LYS A 169 5.76 4.87 -14.43
N THR A 170 4.62 5.24 -15.01
CA THR A 170 4.49 5.47 -16.45
C THR A 170 5.32 6.68 -16.88
N LEU A 171 5.29 7.78 -16.12
CA LEU A 171 6.09 8.97 -16.39
C LEU A 171 7.58 8.70 -16.25
N LEU A 172 8.01 7.98 -15.21
CA LEU A 172 9.40 7.54 -15.06
C LEU A 172 9.87 6.70 -16.27
N ARG A 173 9.03 5.78 -16.76
CA ARG A 173 9.36 4.99 -17.95
C ARG A 173 9.36 5.83 -19.22
N LEU A 174 8.52 6.86 -19.32
CA LEU A 174 8.54 7.78 -20.44
C LEU A 174 9.86 8.56 -20.48
N GLU A 175 10.28 9.10 -19.33
CA GLU A 175 11.54 9.83 -19.19
C GLU A 175 12.75 8.93 -19.57
N GLU A 176 12.77 7.70 -19.04
CA GLU A 176 13.86 6.74 -19.27
C GLU A 176 13.91 6.23 -20.72
N LEU A 177 12.74 6.06 -21.36
CA LEU A 177 12.63 5.57 -22.74
C LEU A 177 12.46 6.67 -23.78
N PHE A 178 12.57 7.95 -23.39
CA PHE A 178 12.17 9.09 -24.21
C PHE A 178 12.73 9.02 -25.63
N SER A 179 14.06 8.88 -25.75
CA SER A 179 14.74 8.81 -27.04
C SER A 179 14.35 7.59 -27.89
N SER A 180 13.96 6.47 -27.27
CA SER A 180 13.48 5.29 -28.01
C SER A 180 12.03 5.48 -28.48
N ILE A 181 11.23 6.19 -27.70
CA ILE A 181 9.84 6.53 -28.03
C ILE A 181 9.81 7.49 -29.21
N VAL A 182 10.67 8.52 -29.23
CA VAL A 182 10.79 9.46 -30.36
C VAL A 182 11.04 8.72 -31.67
N ILE A 183 12.05 7.83 -31.72
CA ILE A 183 12.38 7.02 -32.91
C ILE A 183 11.18 6.18 -33.37
N VAL A 184 10.43 5.59 -32.44
CA VAL A 184 9.26 4.79 -32.78
C VAL A 184 8.10 5.65 -33.28
N LEU A 185 7.93 6.87 -32.76
CA LEU A 185 6.93 7.79 -33.26
C LEU A 185 7.26 8.28 -34.67
N GLU A 186 8.53 8.61 -34.96
CA GLU A 186 9.00 8.97 -36.31
C GLU A 186 8.73 7.84 -37.30
N TYR A 187 9.09 6.61 -36.92
CA TYR A 187 8.77 5.42 -37.70
C TYR A 187 7.26 5.27 -37.99
N ILE A 188 6.40 5.51 -36.99
CA ILE A 188 4.94 5.43 -37.17
C ILE A 188 4.45 6.54 -38.11
N GLN A 189 5.02 7.74 -37.99
CA GLN A 189 4.68 8.88 -38.85
C GLN A 189 5.00 8.60 -40.32
N ASP A 190 6.14 7.94 -40.60
CA ASP A 190 6.62 7.71 -41.95
C ASP A 190 6.04 6.43 -42.58
N GLU A 191 6.08 5.33 -41.84
CA GLU A 191 5.74 3.99 -42.34
C GLU A 191 4.39 3.46 -41.85
N GLY A 192 3.67 4.20 -41.00
CA GLY A 192 2.38 3.77 -40.49
C GLY A 192 1.35 3.58 -41.60
N THR A 193 0.62 2.47 -41.59
CA THR A 193 -0.50 2.22 -42.52
C THR A 193 -1.81 2.86 -42.07
N ASP A 194 -1.93 3.18 -40.78
CA ASP A 194 -3.11 3.80 -40.16
C ASP A 194 -2.92 5.33 -40.12
N THR A 195 -3.67 6.04 -40.97
CA THR A 195 -3.60 7.50 -41.10
C THR A 195 -3.88 8.22 -39.77
N THR A 196 -4.81 7.73 -38.96
CA THR A 196 -5.11 8.32 -37.65
C THR A 196 -3.92 8.17 -36.71
N LYS A 197 -3.27 7.00 -36.69
CA LYS A 197 -2.07 6.78 -35.86
C LYS A 197 -0.87 7.59 -36.35
N ARG A 198 -0.71 7.80 -37.66
CA ARG A 198 0.32 8.71 -38.20
C ARG A 198 0.11 10.14 -37.74
N GLN A 199 -1.12 10.66 -37.85
CA GLN A 199 -1.47 12.01 -37.41
C GLN A 199 -1.27 12.19 -35.91
N GLN A 200 -1.68 11.20 -35.11
CA GLN A 200 -1.45 11.20 -33.67
C GLN A 200 0.05 11.19 -33.33
N ALA A 201 0.86 10.37 -34.02
CA ALA A 201 2.31 10.32 -33.81
C ALA A 201 2.97 11.67 -34.13
N TYR A 202 2.61 12.29 -35.25
CA TYR A 202 3.08 13.64 -35.61
C TYR A 202 2.71 14.70 -34.56
N GLY A 203 1.45 14.68 -34.08
CA GLY A 203 1.01 15.59 -33.02
C GLY A 203 1.79 15.42 -31.72
N ILE A 204 2.06 14.18 -31.31
CA ILE A 204 2.88 13.89 -30.13
C ILE A 204 4.32 14.36 -30.31
N LEU A 205 4.95 14.09 -31.46
CA LEU A 205 6.31 14.54 -31.75
C LEU A 205 6.41 16.06 -31.66
N LYS A 206 5.46 16.79 -32.27
CA LYS A 206 5.39 18.25 -32.15
C LYS A 206 5.29 18.69 -30.70
N TYR A 207 4.45 18.03 -29.90
CA TYR A 207 4.29 18.35 -28.48
C TYR A 207 5.55 18.06 -27.66
N PHE A 208 6.26 16.97 -27.93
CA PHE A 208 7.52 16.61 -27.24
C PHE A 208 8.62 17.67 -27.41
N HIS A 209 8.59 18.45 -28.50
CA HIS A 209 9.53 19.55 -28.70
C HIS A 209 9.13 20.86 -28.00
N THR A 210 7.94 20.91 -27.38
CA THR A 210 7.49 22.10 -26.64
C THR A 210 8.06 22.13 -25.23
N PHE A 211 8.28 23.34 -24.73
CA PHE A 211 8.67 23.54 -23.33
C PHE A 211 7.57 23.07 -22.37
N ASP A 212 6.28 23.24 -22.73
CA ASP A 212 5.14 22.75 -21.94
C ASP A 212 5.26 21.26 -21.59
N PHE A 213 5.59 20.42 -22.58
CA PHE A 213 5.76 18.99 -22.35
C PHE A 213 6.82 18.70 -21.28
N VAL A 214 8.00 19.30 -21.43
CA VAL A 214 9.12 19.08 -20.49
C VAL A 214 8.76 19.60 -19.11
N PHE A 215 8.22 20.82 -19.04
CA PHE A 215 7.82 21.47 -17.80
C PHE A 215 6.81 20.61 -17.01
N TYR A 216 5.73 20.16 -17.66
CA TYR A 216 4.71 19.35 -17.00
C TYR A 216 5.16 17.92 -16.71
N LEU A 217 6.04 17.34 -17.54
CA LEU A 217 6.66 16.04 -17.24
C LEU A 217 7.44 16.12 -15.92
N GLU A 218 8.36 17.07 -15.82
CA GLU A 218 9.20 17.23 -14.62
C GLU A 218 8.37 17.64 -13.40
N LEU A 219 7.40 18.55 -13.56
CA LEU A 219 6.55 18.99 -12.45
C LEU A 219 5.72 17.84 -11.89
N MET A 220 5.14 17.02 -12.78
CA MET A 220 4.37 15.86 -12.35
C MET A 220 5.27 14.75 -11.79
N LEU A 221 6.48 14.55 -12.30
CA LEU A 221 7.46 13.63 -11.71
C LEU A 221 7.82 14.05 -10.27
N LEU A 222 8.07 15.34 -10.03
CA LEU A 222 8.36 15.89 -8.71
C LEU A 222 7.20 15.69 -7.73
N VAL A 223 6.00 16.14 -8.10
CA VAL A 223 4.79 16.05 -7.27
C VAL A 223 4.41 14.59 -7.01
N MET A 224 4.44 13.75 -8.04
CA MET A 224 4.10 12.33 -7.90
C MET A 224 5.17 11.53 -7.17
N GLY A 225 6.45 11.91 -7.26
CA GLY A 225 7.54 11.27 -6.51
C GLY A 225 7.42 11.46 -5.00
N LEU A 226 7.09 12.69 -4.56
CA LEU A 226 6.82 12.98 -3.15
C LEU A 226 5.62 12.19 -2.64
N THR A 227 4.54 12.11 -3.42
CA THR A 227 3.32 11.39 -3.03
C THR A 227 3.42 9.87 -3.16
N ASP A 228 4.24 9.32 -4.06
CA ASP A 228 4.48 7.88 -4.20
C ASP A 228 5.20 7.31 -2.97
N SER A 229 6.15 8.06 -2.41
CA SER A 229 6.84 7.69 -1.16
C SER A 229 5.85 7.52 0.00
N LEU A 230 4.92 8.49 0.14
CA LEU A 230 3.83 8.41 1.10
C LEU A 230 2.90 7.22 0.79
N SER A 231 2.54 7.03 -0.48
CA SER A 231 1.65 5.93 -0.91
C SER A 231 2.21 4.56 -0.52
N LYS A 232 3.50 4.32 -0.78
CA LYS A 232 4.21 3.09 -0.40
C LYS A 232 4.23 2.90 1.11
N ALA A 233 4.48 3.97 1.87
CA ALA A 233 4.53 3.92 3.32
C ALA A 233 3.16 3.56 3.93
N LEU A 234 2.08 4.21 3.46
CA LEU A 234 0.70 3.94 3.89
C LEU A 234 0.23 2.51 3.57
N GLN A 235 0.85 1.85 2.58
CA GLN A 235 0.51 0.48 2.18
C GLN A 235 1.22 -0.61 3.01
N ARG A 236 2.11 -0.25 3.95
CA ARG A 236 2.78 -1.26 4.78
C ARG A 236 1.83 -1.88 5.81
N LYS A 237 2.05 -3.15 6.15
CA LYS A 237 1.22 -3.91 7.11
C LYS A 237 1.34 -3.41 8.55
N ASP A 238 2.46 -2.79 8.87
CA ASP A 238 2.86 -2.36 10.21
C ASP A 238 2.51 -0.90 10.50
N GLN A 239 1.75 -0.23 9.62
CA GLN A 239 1.34 1.15 9.85
C GLN A 239 0.31 1.26 10.97
N ASP A 240 0.56 2.18 11.90
CA ASP A 240 -0.42 2.73 12.83
C ASP A 240 -0.80 4.17 12.46
N ILE A 241 -1.88 4.65 13.07
CA ILE A 241 -2.51 5.92 12.71
C ILE A 241 -1.59 7.11 12.97
N LEU A 242 -0.77 7.08 14.02
CA LEU A 242 0.11 8.19 14.37
C LEU A 242 1.27 8.31 13.38
N ASN A 243 1.88 7.18 13.02
CA ASN A 243 2.93 7.19 12.01
C ASN A 243 2.38 7.68 10.65
N ALA A 244 1.17 7.26 10.28
CA ALA A 244 0.54 7.70 9.04
C ALA A 244 0.27 9.21 9.03
N ILE A 245 -0.24 9.77 10.12
CA ILE A 245 -0.43 11.22 10.31
C ILE A 245 0.91 11.96 10.15
N SER A 246 1.96 11.47 10.80
CA SER A 246 3.30 12.04 10.71
C SER A 246 3.83 12.02 9.27
N LEU A 247 3.64 10.92 8.54
CA LEU A 247 4.02 10.81 7.13
C LEU A 247 3.26 11.79 6.22
N VAL A 248 1.95 11.95 6.42
CA VAL A 248 1.13 12.94 5.70
C VAL A 248 1.65 14.35 5.97
N LYS A 249 1.87 14.70 7.25
CA LYS A 249 2.40 16.02 7.64
C LYS A 249 3.77 16.28 7.03
N THR A 250 4.68 15.32 7.10
CA THR A 250 6.02 15.43 6.51
C THR A 250 5.95 15.63 5.00
N THR A 251 5.08 14.89 4.30
CA THR A 251 4.90 15.03 2.84
C THR A 251 4.38 16.41 2.48
N LYS A 252 3.40 16.94 3.23
CA LYS A 252 2.91 18.32 3.06
C LYS A 252 4.01 19.35 3.28
N CYS A 253 4.83 19.19 4.32
CA CYS A 253 5.97 20.07 4.56
C CYS A 253 6.99 20.04 3.41
N GLN A 254 7.23 18.88 2.78
CA GLN A 254 8.12 18.80 1.62
C GLN A 254 7.53 19.51 0.40
N LEU A 255 6.23 19.35 0.13
CA LEU A 255 5.55 20.10 -0.93
C LEU A 255 5.61 21.62 -0.69
N GLN A 256 5.42 22.05 0.56
CA GLN A 256 5.54 23.46 0.94
C GLN A 256 6.97 23.98 0.70
N LYS A 257 8.01 23.22 1.08
CA LYS A 257 9.41 23.60 0.81
C LYS A 257 9.70 23.73 -0.69
N VAL A 258 9.16 22.81 -1.51
CA VAL A 258 9.28 22.91 -2.96
C VAL A 258 8.61 24.18 -3.48
N LYS A 259 7.46 24.56 -2.93
CA LYS A 259 6.80 25.81 -3.28
C LYS A 259 7.63 27.03 -2.89
N ASP A 260 8.16 27.06 -1.67
CA ASP A 260 8.83 28.23 -1.11
C ASP A 260 10.20 28.49 -1.77
N ASP A 261 11.01 27.43 -1.91
CA ASP A 261 12.42 27.56 -2.32
C ASP A 261 12.82 26.64 -3.49
N GLY A 262 11.88 25.84 -4.02
CA GLY A 262 12.20 24.75 -4.96
C GLY A 262 12.25 25.15 -6.44
N TRP A 263 11.89 26.39 -6.80
CA TRP A 263 11.79 26.82 -8.20
C TRP A 263 13.10 26.64 -8.99
N ASP A 264 14.23 27.09 -8.44
CA ASP A 264 15.50 27.08 -9.17
C ASP A 264 16.02 25.64 -9.38
N ALA A 265 15.89 24.80 -8.35
CA ALA A 265 16.25 23.38 -8.43
C ALA A 265 15.37 22.64 -9.45
N PHE A 266 14.06 22.93 -9.45
CA PHE A 266 13.14 22.37 -10.44
C PHE A 266 13.48 22.80 -11.87
N MET A 267 13.81 24.08 -12.08
CA MET A 267 14.21 24.59 -13.39
C MET A 267 15.55 24.04 -13.88
N ALA A 268 16.45 23.63 -12.98
CA ALA A 268 17.68 22.93 -13.33
C ALA A 268 17.39 21.55 -13.95
N GLU A 269 16.42 20.80 -13.39
CA GLU A 269 15.99 19.51 -13.96
C GLU A 269 15.33 19.69 -15.34
N VAL A 270 14.46 20.69 -15.48
CA VAL A 270 13.83 21.03 -16.79
C VAL A 270 14.88 21.38 -17.85
N SER A 271 15.90 22.15 -17.47
CA SER A 271 17.02 22.51 -18.35
C SER A 271 17.84 21.28 -18.72
N SER A 272 18.17 20.44 -17.74
CA SER A 272 18.93 19.21 -17.96
C SER A 272 18.23 18.24 -18.92
N PHE A 273 16.92 18.03 -18.74
CA PHE A 273 16.13 17.22 -19.67
C PHE A 273 16.15 17.83 -21.07
N SER A 274 16.01 19.16 -21.18
CA SER A 274 15.94 19.85 -22.47
C SER A 274 17.23 19.77 -23.25
N GLU A 275 18.36 20.00 -22.59
CA GLU A 275 19.71 19.89 -23.17
C GLU A 275 19.98 18.45 -23.63
N LYS A 276 19.66 17.46 -22.79
CA LYS A 276 19.89 16.04 -23.08
C LYS A 276 19.10 15.55 -24.30
N ASN A 277 17.91 16.09 -24.52
CA ASN A 277 16.98 15.61 -25.54
C ASN A 277 16.76 16.58 -26.70
N ASN A 278 17.49 17.70 -26.77
CA ASN A 278 17.36 18.74 -27.78
C ASN A 278 15.90 19.25 -27.94
N THR A 279 15.21 19.50 -26.84
CA THR A 279 13.85 20.08 -26.85
C THR A 279 13.89 21.60 -26.75
N GLY A 280 12.79 22.28 -27.10
CA GLY A 280 12.76 23.75 -27.13
C GLY A 280 12.91 24.37 -25.74
N MET A 281 13.91 25.23 -25.57
CA MET A 281 14.03 26.14 -24.42
C MET A 281 13.37 27.49 -24.72
N LEU A 282 12.75 28.07 -23.70
CA LEU A 282 12.16 29.40 -23.75
C LEU A 282 13.03 30.39 -22.97
N LYS A 283 13.07 31.65 -23.42
CA LYS A 283 13.64 32.74 -22.64
C LYS A 283 12.61 33.26 -21.66
N MET A 284 12.98 33.32 -20.39
CA MET A 284 12.04 33.60 -19.29
C MET A 284 11.57 35.06 -19.26
N GLU A 285 12.35 35.97 -19.85
CA GLU A 285 12.08 37.41 -19.89
C GLU A 285 11.17 37.81 -21.06
N GLU A 286 10.97 36.95 -22.05
CA GLU A 286 10.12 37.23 -23.20
C GLU A 286 8.63 37.21 -22.82
N GLU A 287 7.81 37.93 -23.60
CA GLU A 287 6.35 37.95 -23.43
C GLU A 287 5.80 36.53 -23.67
N PHE A 288 4.97 36.07 -22.74
CA PHE A 288 4.30 34.78 -22.86
C PHE A 288 3.21 34.84 -23.93
N VAL A 289 3.25 33.87 -24.86
CA VAL A 289 2.25 33.73 -25.92
C VAL A 289 1.43 32.47 -25.68
N ASP A 290 0.16 32.64 -25.36
CA ASP A 290 -0.80 31.54 -25.25
C ASP A 290 -1.02 30.90 -26.63
N SER A 291 -0.61 29.64 -26.76
CA SER A 291 -0.74 28.86 -28.01
C SER A 291 -2.20 28.66 -28.43
N ARG A 292 -3.15 28.69 -27.49
CA ARG A 292 -4.60 28.63 -27.76
C ARG A 292 -5.14 29.98 -28.24
N ARG A 293 -4.47 31.09 -27.90
CA ARG A 293 -4.88 32.46 -28.22
C ARG A 293 -3.69 33.36 -28.62
N PRO A 294 -2.97 33.03 -29.70
CA PRO A 294 -1.68 33.66 -30.03
C PRO A 294 -1.80 35.14 -30.41
N ARG A 295 -2.99 35.61 -30.78
CA ARG A 295 -3.25 37.03 -31.10
C ARG A 295 -3.54 37.88 -29.87
N LYS A 296 -3.74 37.27 -28.70
CA LYS A 296 -4.05 37.98 -27.47
C LYS A 296 -2.73 38.30 -26.75
N LYS A 297 -2.45 39.59 -26.57
CA LYS A 297 -1.36 40.02 -25.69
C LYS A 297 -1.72 39.68 -24.26
N THR A 298 -0.84 38.95 -23.60
CA THR A 298 -1.03 38.51 -22.22
C THR A 298 -0.49 39.55 -21.25
N GLY A 299 0.52 40.33 -21.67
CA GLY A 299 1.17 41.34 -20.83
C GLY A 299 2.01 40.75 -19.69
N ILE A 300 2.25 39.44 -19.70
CA ILE A 300 3.05 38.72 -18.71
C ILE A 300 4.25 38.07 -19.38
N THR A 301 5.30 37.81 -18.61
CA THR A 301 6.50 37.10 -19.10
C THR A 301 6.33 35.58 -19.02
N ASN A 302 7.16 34.85 -19.74
CA ASN A 302 7.26 33.39 -19.59
C ASN A 302 7.56 33.00 -18.13
N LEU A 303 8.44 33.73 -17.44
CA LEU A 303 8.73 33.49 -16.03
C LEU A 303 7.47 33.57 -15.17
N HIS A 304 6.64 34.60 -15.37
CA HIS A 304 5.41 34.74 -14.60
C HIS A 304 4.46 33.57 -14.88
N HIS A 305 4.24 33.24 -16.15
CA HIS A 305 3.34 32.15 -16.52
C HIS A 305 3.77 30.80 -15.90
N TYR A 306 5.01 30.39 -16.10
CA TYR A 306 5.46 29.08 -15.61
C TYR A 306 5.66 29.04 -14.11
N LYS A 307 6.18 30.11 -13.49
CA LYS A 307 6.43 30.14 -12.03
C LYS A 307 5.14 30.34 -11.23
N VAL A 308 4.33 31.32 -11.62
CA VAL A 308 3.14 31.72 -10.87
C VAL A 308 1.93 30.91 -11.32
N ASP A 309 1.57 30.99 -12.60
CA ASP A 309 0.32 30.40 -13.08
C ASP A 309 0.37 28.87 -13.13
N CYS A 310 1.55 28.28 -13.33
CA CYS A 310 1.71 26.83 -13.42
C CYS A 310 2.29 26.22 -12.13
N PHE A 311 3.55 26.51 -11.79
CA PHE A 311 4.26 25.86 -10.69
C PHE A 311 3.60 26.12 -9.33
N TYR A 312 3.38 27.38 -8.96
CA TYR A 312 2.72 27.70 -7.69
C TYR A 312 1.27 27.23 -7.67
N THR A 313 0.50 27.45 -8.74
CA THR A 313 -0.89 26.98 -8.82
C THR A 313 -1.00 25.47 -8.61
N VAL A 314 -0.17 24.65 -9.25
CA VAL A 314 -0.18 23.19 -9.10
C VAL A 314 0.16 22.78 -7.66
N LEU A 315 1.19 23.38 -7.06
CA LEU A 315 1.59 23.07 -5.68
C LEU A 315 0.55 23.54 -4.66
N ASP A 316 -0.07 24.70 -4.87
CA ASP A 316 -1.14 25.22 -4.04
C ASP A 316 -2.40 24.37 -4.13
N MET A 317 -2.78 23.94 -5.33
CA MET A 317 -3.87 22.98 -5.49
C MET A 317 -3.57 21.68 -4.77
N GLN A 318 -2.32 21.16 -4.84
CA GLN A 318 -1.97 19.96 -4.08
C GLN A 318 -2.06 20.15 -2.58
N LEU A 319 -1.48 21.23 -2.05
CA LEU A 319 -1.49 21.54 -0.62
C LEU A 319 -2.92 21.74 -0.11
N GLN A 320 -3.77 22.42 -0.88
CA GLN A 320 -5.18 22.59 -0.57
C GLN A 320 -5.91 21.24 -0.55
N GLU A 321 -5.72 20.39 -1.54
CA GLU A 321 -6.34 19.05 -1.57
C GLU A 321 -5.86 18.16 -0.41
N PHE A 322 -4.58 18.27 -0.02
CA PHE A 322 -4.07 17.63 1.19
C PHE A 322 -4.78 18.14 2.45
N ASN A 323 -5.00 19.45 2.56
CA ASN A 323 -5.72 20.05 3.69
C ASN A 323 -7.18 19.60 3.75
N ASP A 324 -7.87 19.65 2.61
CA ASP A 324 -9.30 19.33 2.51
C ASP A 324 -9.59 17.86 2.76
N ARG A 325 -8.67 16.97 2.35
CA ARG A 325 -8.91 15.52 2.45
C ARG A 325 -8.40 14.94 3.74
N PHE A 326 -7.25 15.38 4.24
CA PHE A 326 -6.69 14.88 5.51
C PHE A 326 -7.08 15.78 6.69
N ASP A 327 -8.29 16.33 6.68
CA ASP A 327 -8.86 17.04 7.83
C ASP A 327 -9.11 16.08 9.01
N GLU A 328 -9.49 14.83 8.72
CA GLU A 328 -9.70 13.74 9.69
C GLU A 328 -8.45 13.52 10.58
N VAL A 329 -7.24 13.78 10.06
CA VAL A 329 -5.97 13.75 10.80
C VAL A 329 -5.95 14.73 11.98
N ASN A 330 -6.69 15.83 11.86
CA ASN A 330 -6.83 16.86 12.90
C ASN A 330 -8.06 16.65 13.79
N SER A 331 -8.74 15.49 13.69
CA SER A 331 -9.86 15.19 14.58
C SER A 331 -9.39 15.04 16.03
N GLU A 332 -10.23 15.49 16.97
CA GLU A 332 -9.97 15.39 18.41
C GLU A 332 -9.64 13.95 18.83
N LEU A 333 -10.29 12.94 18.23
CA LEU A 333 -10.00 11.53 18.46
C LEU A 333 -8.53 11.19 18.20
N LEU A 334 -7.97 11.61 17.06
CA LEU A 334 -6.61 11.28 16.68
C LEU A 334 -5.58 12.09 17.47
N ILE A 335 -5.91 13.33 17.83
CA ILE A 335 -5.11 14.14 18.76
C ILE A 335 -5.02 13.42 20.11
N CYS A 336 -6.14 12.95 20.66
CA CYS A 336 -6.16 12.17 21.89
C CYS A 336 -5.35 10.87 21.79
N MET A 337 -5.43 10.15 20.66
CA MET A 337 -4.60 8.96 20.44
C MET A 337 -3.11 9.28 20.34
N SER A 338 -2.75 10.46 19.80
CA SER A 338 -1.35 10.90 19.66
C SER A 338 -0.65 11.09 21.00
N SER A 339 -1.42 11.37 22.05
CA SER A 339 -0.92 11.47 23.41
C SER A 339 -0.37 10.16 24.00
N LEU A 340 -0.59 9.01 23.35
CA LEU A 340 0.06 7.74 23.70
C LEU A 340 1.44 7.56 23.04
N SER A 341 1.85 8.45 22.15
CA SER A 341 3.07 8.29 21.35
C SER A 341 4.31 8.15 22.24
N PRO A 342 5.12 7.10 22.07
CA PRO A 342 6.36 6.95 22.83
C PRO A 342 7.52 7.77 22.26
N ILE A 343 7.34 8.41 21.09
CA ILE A 343 8.38 9.16 20.37
C ILE A 343 8.93 10.30 21.24
N ASP A 344 10.24 10.54 21.14
CA ASP A 344 10.97 11.57 21.87
C ASP A 344 10.75 11.48 23.39
N SER A 345 10.80 10.26 23.96
CA SER A 345 10.55 10.01 25.39
C SER A 345 9.17 10.48 25.85
N PHE A 346 8.14 10.04 25.11
CA PHE A 346 6.73 10.38 25.39
C PHE A 346 6.46 11.88 25.39
N ARG A 347 7.11 12.64 24.50
CA ARG A 347 7.00 14.12 24.45
C ARG A 347 5.57 14.62 24.26
N GLN A 348 4.75 13.86 23.54
CA GLN A 348 3.35 14.21 23.25
C GLN A 348 2.37 13.78 24.35
N PHE A 349 2.86 13.17 25.43
CA PHE A 349 2.00 12.68 26.50
C PHE A 349 1.20 13.80 27.13
N ASP A 350 -0.12 13.66 27.11
CA ASP A 350 -1.07 14.57 27.72
C ASP A 350 -2.15 13.76 28.43
N LYS A 351 -2.12 13.80 29.76
CA LYS A 351 -3.05 13.09 30.62
C LYS A 351 -4.50 13.51 30.35
N SER A 352 -4.76 14.80 30.16
CA SER A 352 -6.12 15.32 29.94
C SER A 352 -6.71 14.78 28.63
N MET A 353 -5.90 14.72 27.58
CA MET A 353 -6.28 14.19 26.28
C MET A 353 -6.53 12.67 26.32
N LEU A 354 -5.76 11.93 27.12
CA LEU A 354 -5.95 10.49 27.30
C LEU A 354 -7.21 10.15 28.11
N VAL A 355 -7.54 10.96 29.11
CA VAL A 355 -8.83 10.84 29.81
C VAL A 355 -9.97 11.18 28.86
N ARG A 356 -9.83 12.25 28.07
CA ARG A 356 -10.80 12.62 27.03
C ARG A 356 -11.01 11.53 25.99
N LEU A 357 -9.96 10.77 25.63
CA LEU A 357 -10.06 9.62 24.72
C LEU A 357 -11.11 8.60 25.17
N THR A 358 -11.28 8.39 26.48
CA THR A 358 -12.27 7.44 27.03
C THR A 358 -13.71 7.87 26.77
N GLU A 359 -13.96 9.15 26.52
CA GLU A 359 -15.29 9.69 26.25
C GLU A 359 -15.78 9.31 24.86
N PHE A 360 -14.87 9.06 23.92
CA PHE A 360 -15.17 8.48 22.61
C PHE A 360 -15.57 6.99 22.71
N TYR A 361 -15.21 6.32 23.81
CA TYR A 361 -15.49 4.90 24.02
C TYR A 361 -16.32 4.66 25.28
N PRO A 362 -17.55 5.18 25.37
CA PRO A 362 -18.38 5.07 26.58
C PRO A 362 -18.74 3.65 26.97
N ASP A 363 -18.82 2.74 26.01
CA ASP A 363 -19.13 1.32 26.27
C ASP A 363 -17.89 0.52 26.73
N ASP A 364 -16.69 1.07 26.59
CA ASP A 364 -15.42 0.40 26.97
C ASP A 364 -14.84 0.91 28.30
N PHE A 365 -15.33 2.04 28.81
CA PHE A 365 -14.87 2.66 30.05
C PHE A 365 -16.03 3.14 30.91
N SER A 366 -16.26 2.45 32.03
CA SER A 366 -17.18 2.91 33.07
C SER A 366 -16.69 4.19 33.74
N PHE A 367 -17.60 4.90 34.43
CA PHE A 367 -17.26 6.10 35.20
C PHE A 367 -16.11 5.86 36.19
N VAL A 368 -16.11 4.70 36.87
CA VAL A 368 -15.08 4.32 37.84
C VAL A 368 -13.74 4.06 37.15
N GLU A 369 -13.74 3.38 36.00
CA GLU A 369 -12.52 3.14 35.22
C GLU A 369 -11.93 4.44 34.69
N ARG A 370 -12.74 5.40 34.24
CA ARG A 370 -12.24 6.73 33.81
C ARG A 370 -11.53 7.46 34.95
N ARG A 371 -12.10 7.44 36.16
CA ARG A 371 -11.47 8.02 37.36
C ARG A 371 -10.20 7.25 37.77
N SER A 372 -10.18 5.94 37.60
CA SER A 372 -9.01 5.11 37.91
C SER A 372 -7.89 5.30 36.90
N LEU A 373 -8.22 5.47 35.61
CA LEU A 373 -7.27 5.77 34.55
C LEU A 373 -6.50 7.06 34.84
N ASP A 374 -7.19 8.10 35.31
CA ASP A 374 -6.57 9.39 35.65
C ASP A 374 -5.37 9.23 36.60
N HIS A 375 -5.52 8.40 37.63
CA HIS A 375 -4.45 8.07 38.57
C HIS A 375 -3.41 7.11 37.97
N GLN A 376 -3.86 6.14 37.17
CA GLN A 376 -2.98 5.13 36.55
C GLN A 376 -2.02 5.73 35.52
N LEU A 377 -2.40 6.82 34.85
CA LEU A 377 -1.64 7.45 33.76
C LEU A 377 -0.29 8.02 34.21
N GLU A 378 -0.24 8.68 35.36
CA GLU A 378 1.02 9.24 35.91
C GLU A 378 1.97 8.13 36.36
N ILE A 379 1.44 7.15 37.10
CA ILE A 379 2.20 5.98 37.54
C ILE A 379 2.75 5.21 36.33
N TYR A 380 1.92 5.04 35.29
CA TYR A 380 2.33 4.44 34.03
C TYR A 380 3.51 5.19 33.42
N LEU A 381 3.40 6.52 33.28
CA LEU A 381 4.41 7.34 32.63
C LEU A 381 5.77 7.23 33.35
N ASP A 382 5.76 7.33 34.68
CA ASP A 382 6.97 7.17 35.49
C ASP A 382 7.54 5.76 35.36
N ASN A 383 6.68 4.74 35.34
CA ASN A 383 7.10 3.35 35.25
C ASN A 383 7.75 3.01 33.90
N VAL A 384 7.25 3.56 32.79
CA VAL A 384 7.83 3.32 31.46
C VAL A 384 9.05 4.20 31.19
N LYS A 385 9.08 5.46 31.66
CA LYS A 385 10.24 6.35 31.47
C LYS A 385 11.48 5.88 32.21
N ASN A 386 11.31 5.23 33.35
CA ASN A 386 12.41 4.69 34.15
C ASN A 386 12.86 3.28 33.71
N ASP A 387 12.29 2.70 32.65
CA ASP A 387 12.62 1.37 32.14
C ASP A 387 13.32 1.51 30.79
N GLU A 388 14.62 1.21 30.73
CA GLU A 388 15.47 1.37 29.53
C GLU A 388 14.94 0.62 28.29
N ARG A 389 14.09 -0.39 28.48
CA ARG A 389 13.45 -1.11 27.36
C ARG A 389 12.46 -0.25 26.57
N PHE A 390 12.08 0.92 27.08
CA PHE A 390 11.12 1.85 26.46
C PHE A 390 11.79 3.07 25.81
N THR A 391 13.12 3.19 25.83
CA THR A 391 13.82 4.43 25.42
C THR A 391 13.75 4.71 23.91
N ASP A 392 13.81 3.68 23.06
CA ASP A 392 13.95 3.82 21.59
C ASP A 392 12.73 3.31 20.78
N LEU A 393 11.54 3.43 21.35
CA LEU A 393 10.31 2.98 20.69
C LEU A 393 9.90 3.93 19.55
N LYS A 394 9.66 3.39 18.36
CA LYS A 394 9.39 4.18 17.15
C LYS A 394 7.91 4.40 16.88
N CYS A 395 7.05 3.56 17.45
CA CYS A 395 5.63 3.54 17.12
C CYS A 395 4.78 2.94 18.26
N LEU A 396 3.45 3.06 18.15
CA LEU A 396 2.53 2.48 19.15
C LEU A 396 2.61 0.95 19.18
N GLY A 397 2.92 0.32 18.03
CA GLY A 397 3.07 -1.12 17.94
C GLY A 397 4.26 -1.63 18.76
N ASP A 398 5.38 -0.90 18.75
CA ASP A 398 6.54 -1.21 19.59
C ASP A 398 6.19 -1.07 21.07
N LEU A 399 5.49 0.01 21.44
CA LEU A 399 5.00 0.22 22.80
C LEU A 399 4.13 -0.93 23.28
N ALA A 400 3.16 -1.36 22.47
CA ALA A 400 2.26 -2.45 22.85
C ALA A 400 2.98 -3.78 23.03
N ARG A 401 3.95 -4.09 22.16
CA ARG A 401 4.77 -5.30 22.27
C ARG A 401 5.60 -5.27 23.56
N VAL A 402 6.31 -4.17 23.83
CA VAL A 402 7.17 -4.06 25.02
C VAL A 402 6.34 -4.04 26.32
N MET A 403 5.16 -3.41 26.33
CA MET A 403 4.23 -3.51 27.48
C MET A 403 3.79 -4.95 27.78
N VAL A 404 3.71 -5.80 26.76
CA VAL A 404 3.39 -7.23 26.94
C VAL A 404 4.61 -8.01 27.42
N GLU A 405 5.76 -7.85 26.78
CA GLU A 405 7.02 -8.51 27.14
C GLU A 405 7.43 -8.22 28.59
N THR A 406 7.24 -6.98 29.03
CA THR A 406 7.56 -6.53 30.39
C THR A 406 6.43 -6.78 31.40
N ARG A 407 5.31 -7.37 30.96
CA ARG A 407 4.08 -7.58 31.75
C ARG A 407 3.43 -6.30 32.29
N LYS A 408 3.90 -5.11 31.92
CA LYS A 408 3.32 -3.82 32.35
C LYS A 408 1.88 -3.61 31.88
N HIS A 409 1.44 -4.28 30.81
CA HIS A 409 0.02 -4.30 30.41
C HIS A 409 -0.91 -4.87 31.50
N LEU A 410 -0.42 -5.71 32.41
CA LEU A 410 -1.18 -6.23 33.56
C LEU A 410 -1.21 -5.23 34.72
N SER A 411 -0.14 -4.45 34.90
CA SER A 411 -0.04 -3.39 35.90
C SER A 411 -0.81 -2.12 35.50
N HIS A 412 -0.89 -1.85 34.19
CA HIS A 412 -1.57 -0.69 33.61
C HIS A 412 -2.66 -1.09 32.59
N PRO A 413 -3.68 -1.87 33.00
CA PRO A 413 -4.66 -2.44 32.08
C PRO A 413 -5.51 -1.39 31.34
N LEU A 414 -5.83 -0.24 31.95
CA LEU A 414 -6.66 0.79 31.30
C LEU A 414 -5.86 1.56 30.26
N VAL A 415 -4.59 1.87 30.56
CA VAL A 415 -3.66 2.48 29.59
C VAL A 415 -3.44 1.52 28.41
N TYR A 416 -3.22 0.24 28.70
CA TYR A 416 -3.09 -0.76 27.63
C TYR A 416 -4.39 -0.96 26.83
N HIS A 417 -5.56 -0.75 27.45
CA HIS A 417 -6.83 -0.75 26.73
C HIS A 417 -6.91 0.41 25.74
N LEU A 418 -6.58 1.64 26.14
CA LEU A 418 -6.49 2.79 25.24
C LEU A 418 -5.52 2.53 24.08
N LEU A 419 -4.34 1.96 24.39
CA LEU A 419 -3.35 1.61 23.37
C LEU A 419 -3.89 0.62 22.35
N LYS A 420 -4.63 -0.40 22.79
CA LYS A 420 -5.32 -1.33 21.86
C LYS A 420 -6.32 -0.60 20.97
N LEU A 421 -7.15 0.29 21.54
CA LEU A 421 -8.13 1.06 20.77
C LEU A 421 -7.47 1.92 19.69
N SER A 422 -6.33 2.55 20.00
CA SER A 422 -5.55 3.31 19.01
C SER A 422 -4.94 2.42 17.92
N LEU A 423 -4.50 1.21 18.25
CA LEU A 423 -3.85 0.30 17.31
C LEU A 423 -4.82 -0.41 16.35
N ILE A 424 -6.06 -0.65 16.78
CA ILE A 424 -7.09 -1.30 15.96
C ILE A 424 -7.78 -0.35 15.00
N LEU A 425 -7.68 0.98 15.24
CA LEU A 425 -8.23 1.96 14.31
C LEU A 425 -7.50 1.86 12.96
N PRO A 426 -8.21 1.58 11.86
CA PRO A 426 -7.57 1.32 10.57
C PRO A 426 -7.07 2.61 9.92
N VAL A 427 -5.88 2.57 9.33
CA VAL A 427 -5.28 3.69 8.58
C VAL A 427 -5.52 3.55 7.08
N ALA A 428 -5.24 2.36 6.57
CA ALA A 428 -5.28 2.04 5.16
C ALA A 428 -5.85 0.65 4.97
N THR A 429 -6.50 0.43 3.82
CA THR A 429 -7.01 -0.88 3.43
C THR A 429 -5.96 -1.67 2.62
N ALA A 430 -4.67 -1.50 2.93
CA ALA A 430 -3.57 -2.07 2.13
C ALA A 430 -3.67 -3.59 1.92
N THR A 431 -4.16 -4.32 2.92
CA THR A 431 -4.45 -5.75 2.80
C THR A 431 -5.62 -6.02 1.84
N VAL A 432 -6.68 -5.20 1.87
CA VAL A 432 -7.80 -5.28 0.92
C VAL A 432 -7.34 -4.92 -0.50
N GLU A 433 -6.54 -3.86 -0.69
CA GLU A 433 -6.00 -3.47 -2.00
C GLU A 433 -5.15 -4.58 -2.62
N ARG A 434 -4.33 -5.26 -1.80
CA ARG A 434 -3.57 -6.43 -2.25
C ARG A 434 -4.46 -7.61 -2.60
N CYS A 435 -5.56 -7.84 -1.88
CA CYS A 435 -6.54 -8.87 -2.25
C CYS A 435 -7.12 -8.59 -3.66
N PHE A 436 -7.47 -7.34 -3.96
CA PHE A 436 -7.92 -6.95 -5.31
C PHE A 436 -6.82 -7.09 -6.37
N SER A 437 -5.56 -6.77 -6.03
CA SER A 437 -4.41 -6.97 -6.92
C SER A 437 -4.18 -8.45 -7.23
N ALA A 438 -4.20 -9.32 -6.22
CA ALA A 438 -4.13 -10.77 -6.37
C ALA A 438 -5.28 -11.32 -7.21
N MET A 439 -6.50 -10.81 -7.00
CA MET A 439 -7.68 -11.21 -7.76
C MET A 439 -7.57 -10.88 -9.25
N ASN A 440 -6.86 -9.81 -9.63
CA ASN A 440 -6.59 -9.54 -11.05
C ASN A 440 -5.73 -10.62 -11.70
N PHE A 441 -4.77 -11.23 -10.99
CA PHE A 441 -4.03 -12.37 -11.52
C PHE A 441 -4.94 -13.57 -11.73
N VAL A 442 -5.83 -13.88 -10.78
CA VAL A 442 -6.81 -14.96 -10.91
C VAL A 442 -7.74 -14.72 -12.10
N LYS A 443 -8.31 -13.51 -12.23
CA LYS A 443 -9.20 -13.13 -13.34
C LYS A 443 -8.51 -13.12 -14.70
N THR A 444 -7.23 -12.71 -14.75
CA THR A 444 -6.47 -12.63 -16.01
C THR A 444 -5.97 -14.00 -16.45
N THR A 445 -5.60 -14.86 -15.51
CA THR A 445 -5.18 -16.24 -15.78
C THR A 445 -6.35 -17.12 -16.21
N LEU A 446 -7.55 -16.88 -15.66
CA LEU A 446 -8.78 -17.62 -15.99
C LEU A 446 -9.55 -17.06 -17.20
N ARG A 447 -8.96 -16.15 -17.98
CA ARG A 447 -9.65 -15.51 -19.13
C ARG A 447 -9.80 -16.42 -20.35
N THR A 448 -9.25 -17.62 -20.34
CA THR A 448 -9.57 -18.70 -21.28
C THR A 448 -10.85 -19.41 -20.84
N HIS A 449 -11.97 -19.06 -21.49
CA HIS A 449 -13.29 -19.69 -21.48
C HIS A 449 -13.63 -20.59 -20.28
N ILE A 450 -14.22 -20.00 -19.23
CA ILE A 450 -15.35 -20.48 -18.38
C ILE A 450 -15.36 -19.56 -17.14
N VAL A 451 -15.96 -18.38 -17.29
CA VAL A 451 -15.85 -17.29 -16.29
C VAL A 451 -16.82 -17.47 -15.11
N HIS A 452 -17.81 -18.35 -15.19
CA HIS A 452 -18.88 -18.41 -14.17
C HIS A 452 -18.92 -19.71 -13.34
N LEU A 453 -18.61 -20.87 -13.92
CA LEU A 453 -18.67 -22.16 -13.22
C LEU A 453 -17.36 -22.50 -12.49
N LEU A 454 -16.20 -22.23 -13.10
CA LEU A 454 -14.89 -22.48 -12.48
C LEU A 454 -14.56 -21.50 -11.34
N LEU A 455 -15.05 -20.26 -11.41
CA LEU A 455 -14.97 -19.32 -10.29
C LEU A 455 -15.85 -19.73 -9.12
N ARG A 456 -16.86 -20.58 -9.32
CA ARG A 456 -17.65 -21.20 -8.24
C ARG A 456 -16.94 -22.45 -7.71
N LEU A 457 -16.40 -23.28 -8.59
CA LEU A 457 -15.73 -24.53 -8.24
C LEU A 457 -14.38 -24.31 -7.55
N LEU A 458 -13.52 -23.41 -8.04
CA LEU A 458 -12.27 -23.06 -7.34
C LEU A 458 -12.51 -22.26 -6.06
N TYR A 459 -13.65 -21.57 -5.94
CA TYR A 459 -14.05 -20.87 -4.73
C TYR A 459 -14.61 -21.85 -3.70
N GLN A 460 -15.32 -22.89 -4.14
CA GLN A 460 -15.69 -24.02 -3.32
C GLN A 460 -14.44 -24.81 -2.91
N ASP A 461 -13.47 -25.08 -3.79
CA ASP A 461 -12.22 -25.76 -3.43
C ASP A 461 -11.31 -24.94 -2.51
N LEU A 462 -11.28 -23.59 -2.62
CA LEU A 462 -10.55 -22.71 -1.70
C LEU A 462 -11.27 -22.54 -0.37
N VAL A 463 -12.60 -22.47 -0.38
CA VAL A 463 -13.44 -22.46 0.82
C VAL A 463 -13.42 -23.82 1.49
N ASP A 464 -13.35 -24.93 0.76
CA ASP A 464 -13.25 -26.30 1.27
C ASP A 464 -11.80 -26.59 1.72
N LEU A 465 -10.77 -26.00 1.12
CA LEU A 465 -9.41 -26.01 1.68
C LEU A 465 -9.33 -25.18 2.97
N LEU A 466 -10.03 -24.05 3.05
CA LEU A 466 -10.06 -23.19 4.24
C LEU A 466 -11.01 -23.73 5.34
N ASP A 467 -12.10 -24.40 4.96
CA ASP A 467 -13.02 -25.10 5.85
C ASP A 467 -12.41 -26.45 6.25
N ALA A 468 -11.52 -27.08 5.48
CA ALA A 468 -10.66 -28.17 5.95
C ALA A 468 -9.63 -27.69 6.99
N PHE A 469 -9.25 -26.41 6.97
CA PHE A 469 -8.52 -25.76 8.08
C PHE A 469 -9.43 -25.29 9.23
N GLY A 470 -10.74 -25.16 9.00
CA GLY A 470 -11.74 -24.65 9.95
C GLY A 470 -12.66 -25.70 10.60
N SER A 471 -12.73 -26.91 10.06
CA SER A 471 -13.59 -28.02 10.51
C SER A 471 -12.75 -29.24 10.92
N GLY A 472 -11.64 -29.01 11.62
CA GLY A 472 -11.14 -30.00 12.55
C GLY A 472 -11.99 -29.92 13.82
N ALA A 473 -12.82 -30.93 14.07
CA ALA A 473 -13.39 -31.17 15.39
C ALA A 473 -12.32 -30.93 16.47
N VAL A 474 -12.72 -30.27 17.57
CA VAL A 474 -11.87 -29.97 18.72
C VAL A 474 -11.21 -31.27 19.22
N ALA A 475 -10.02 -31.55 18.72
CA ALA A 475 -9.04 -32.36 19.40
C ALA A 475 -8.33 -31.43 20.40
N PRO A 476 -8.05 -31.89 21.63
CA PRO A 476 -7.54 -31.03 22.67
C PRO A 476 -6.25 -30.35 22.22
N ALA A 477 -6.16 -29.05 22.51
CA ALA A 477 -5.08 -28.16 22.13
C ALA A 477 -3.68 -28.80 22.29
N PRO A 478 -2.76 -28.66 21.32
CA PRO A 478 -1.36 -28.83 21.63
C PRO A 478 -0.95 -27.66 22.52
N GLN A 479 -0.77 -27.98 23.80
CA GLN A 479 -0.11 -27.12 24.77
C GLN A 479 1.14 -26.51 24.13
N SER A 480 1.33 -25.22 24.34
CA SER A 480 2.63 -24.56 24.23
C SER A 480 3.67 -25.44 24.91
N LYS A 481 4.69 -25.88 24.17
CA LYS A 481 5.76 -26.66 24.75
C LYS A 481 7.10 -26.05 24.38
N ASP A 482 7.73 -25.56 25.43
CA ASP A 482 9.11 -25.15 25.53
C ASP A 482 10.05 -26.12 24.80
N GLY A 483 11.23 -25.63 24.40
CA GLY A 483 12.27 -26.36 23.66
C GLY A 483 12.52 -27.84 24.05
N PRO A 484 12.44 -28.26 25.33
CA PRO A 484 12.65 -29.66 25.72
C PRO A 484 11.57 -30.65 25.22
N ALA A 485 10.33 -30.19 25.03
CA ALA A 485 9.22 -31.09 24.75
C ALA A 485 8.96 -31.31 23.26
N LEU A 486 9.34 -30.37 22.39
CA LEU A 486 9.38 -30.58 20.94
C LEU A 486 10.44 -31.63 20.58
N GLU A 487 11.57 -31.62 21.28
CA GLU A 487 12.65 -32.59 21.06
C GLU A 487 12.21 -34.02 21.41
N LYS A 488 11.50 -34.20 22.54
CA LYS A 488 10.93 -35.50 22.93
C LYS A 488 9.85 -35.98 21.97
N TRP A 489 8.97 -35.08 21.49
CA TRP A 489 7.92 -35.42 20.53
C TRP A 489 8.51 -35.83 19.16
N CYS A 490 9.48 -35.06 18.66
CA CYS A 490 10.19 -35.39 17.43
C CYS A 490 10.95 -36.72 17.54
N GLY A 491 11.58 -37.00 18.69
CA GLY A 491 12.23 -38.28 18.95
C GLY A 491 11.27 -39.46 18.78
N GLN A 492 10.13 -39.43 19.48
CA GLN A 492 9.12 -40.50 19.41
C GLN A 492 8.55 -40.70 17.99
N LYS A 493 8.25 -39.60 17.29
CA LYS A 493 7.70 -39.67 15.92
C LYS A 493 8.73 -40.18 14.92
N CYS A 494 9.98 -39.77 15.04
CA CYS A 494 11.06 -40.22 14.16
C CYS A 494 11.46 -41.67 14.42
N GLU A 495 11.37 -42.17 15.66
CA GLU A 495 11.53 -43.61 15.95
C GLU A 495 10.49 -44.45 15.21
N GLY A 496 9.23 -44.01 15.17
CA GLY A 496 8.18 -44.66 14.39
C GLY A 496 8.44 -44.60 12.88
N ARG A 497 8.79 -43.42 12.38
CA ARG A 497 9.05 -43.19 10.95
C ARG A 497 10.25 -43.99 10.42
N CYS A 498 11.28 -44.15 11.26
CA CYS A 498 12.52 -44.81 10.89
C CYS A 498 12.60 -46.28 11.35
N LYS A 499 11.47 -46.86 11.79
CA LYS A 499 11.43 -48.22 12.35
C LYS A 499 11.98 -49.29 11.41
N GLU A 500 11.72 -49.15 10.10
CA GLU A 500 12.11 -50.10 9.05
C GLU A 500 13.25 -49.57 8.15
N ALA A 501 13.90 -48.46 8.54
CA ALA A 501 14.95 -47.86 7.73
C ALA A 501 16.25 -48.69 7.81
N GLY A 502 16.77 -49.12 6.65
CA GLY A 502 18.05 -49.85 6.57
C GLY A 502 19.28 -49.05 7.07
N MET A 503 19.21 -47.72 7.06
CA MET A 503 20.19 -46.81 7.70
C MET A 503 19.52 -46.02 8.83
N LYS A 504 19.28 -46.68 9.96
CA LYS A 504 18.46 -46.16 11.06
C LYS A 504 18.96 -44.82 11.61
N ASP A 505 20.25 -44.68 11.91
CA ASP A 505 20.81 -43.44 12.47
C ASP A 505 20.71 -42.26 11.51
N ARG A 506 20.93 -42.52 10.22
CA ARG A 506 20.79 -41.50 9.18
C ARG A 506 19.33 -41.06 9.06
N CYS A 507 18.39 -41.99 9.07
CA CYS A 507 16.97 -41.68 9.04
C CYS A 507 16.56 -40.85 10.26
N LEU A 508 16.94 -41.26 11.48
CA LEU A 508 16.62 -40.55 12.72
C LEU A 508 17.19 -39.12 12.72
N LYS A 509 18.43 -38.93 12.26
CA LYS A 509 19.07 -37.61 12.16
C LYS A 509 18.30 -36.68 11.22
N TYR A 510 18.03 -37.11 9.98
CA TYR A 510 17.36 -36.25 9.01
C TYR A 510 15.87 -36.06 9.34
N CYS A 511 15.21 -37.09 9.86
CA CYS A 511 13.85 -36.96 10.38
C CYS A 511 13.80 -35.94 11.51
N GLY A 512 14.73 -35.99 12.47
CA GLY A 512 14.78 -35.06 13.60
C GLY A 512 15.00 -33.60 13.16
N ILE A 513 15.91 -33.37 12.21
CA ILE A 513 16.13 -32.03 11.63
C ILE A 513 14.85 -31.54 10.95
N CYS A 514 14.23 -32.36 10.11
CA CYS A 514 13.01 -32.00 9.41
C CYS A 514 11.83 -31.80 10.37
N CYS A 515 11.73 -32.60 11.44
CA CYS A 515 10.71 -32.47 12.46
C CYS A 515 10.87 -31.20 13.29
N LYS A 516 12.09 -30.83 13.69
CA LYS A 516 12.33 -29.59 14.44
C LYS A 516 11.92 -28.36 13.63
N ASP A 517 12.24 -28.36 12.35
CA ASP A 517 11.98 -27.21 11.48
C ASP A 517 10.54 -27.15 10.97
N CYS A 518 9.90 -28.31 10.73
CA CYS A 518 8.55 -28.39 10.16
C CYS A 518 7.47 -28.72 11.18
N GLN A 519 7.85 -29.06 12.42
CA GLN A 519 6.98 -29.47 13.52
C GLN A 519 5.97 -30.57 13.12
N CYS A 520 6.35 -31.44 12.18
CA CYS A 520 5.51 -32.47 11.58
C CYS A 520 6.36 -33.66 11.12
N VAL A 521 5.85 -34.88 11.27
CA VAL A 521 6.44 -36.13 10.73
C VAL A 521 5.30 -36.96 10.13
N PRO A 522 5.38 -37.36 8.85
CA PRO A 522 4.34 -38.17 8.21
C PRO A 522 4.14 -39.53 8.88
N SER A 523 2.93 -40.06 8.81
CA SER A 523 2.57 -41.40 9.27
C SER A 523 3.25 -42.51 8.46
N GLY A 524 3.38 -43.71 9.05
CA GLY A 524 4.02 -44.88 8.41
C GLY A 524 5.55 -44.78 8.31
N THR A 525 6.18 -45.79 7.73
CA THR A 525 7.65 -45.92 7.61
C THR A 525 8.21 -45.38 6.27
N TYR A 526 7.34 -45.13 5.29
CA TYR A 526 7.67 -44.53 3.99
C TYR A 526 6.43 -43.81 3.41
N GLY A 527 6.60 -42.94 2.42
CA GLY A 527 5.48 -42.27 1.74
C GLY A 527 4.73 -41.26 2.61
N ASN A 528 3.43 -41.06 2.37
CA ASN A 528 2.53 -40.18 3.14
C ASN A 528 2.97 -38.73 3.34
N LYS A 529 3.95 -38.25 2.57
CA LYS A 529 4.52 -36.91 2.75
C LYS A 529 3.50 -35.78 2.49
N HIS A 530 2.36 -36.08 1.86
CA HIS A 530 1.26 -35.14 1.71
C HIS A 530 0.66 -34.70 3.06
N GLU A 531 0.79 -35.51 4.12
CA GLU A 531 0.36 -35.15 5.49
C GLU A 531 1.20 -34.00 6.09
N CYS A 532 2.43 -33.81 5.62
CA CYS A 532 3.35 -32.79 6.12
C CYS A 532 4.02 -32.04 4.95
N ALA A 533 3.35 -31.04 4.38
CA ALA A 533 3.84 -30.28 3.22
C ALA A 533 5.26 -29.71 3.40
N CYS A 534 5.57 -29.11 4.56
CA CYS A 534 6.93 -28.63 4.86
C CYS A 534 7.98 -29.75 4.84
N TYR A 535 7.63 -30.94 5.36
CA TYR A 535 8.52 -32.10 5.41
C TYR A 535 8.74 -32.68 4.00
N ARG A 536 7.70 -32.65 3.14
CA ARG A 536 7.75 -33.09 1.74
C ARG A 536 8.66 -32.21 0.89
N ASP A 537 8.47 -30.89 0.99
CA ASP A 537 9.06 -29.92 0.06
C ASP A 537 10.48 -29.48 0.48
N LYS A 538 11.01 -30.08 1.54
CA LYS A 538 12.32 -29.72 2.07
C LYS A 538 13.45 -30.31 1.25
N LEU A 539 14.30 -29.44 0.72
CA LEU A 539 15.43 -29.81 -0.12
C LEU A 539 16.77 -29.67 0.62
N SER A 540 17.76 -30.44 0.17
CA SER A 540 19.16 -30.28 0.55
C SER A 540 19.78 -29.12 -0.22
N SER A 541 21.01 -28.71 0.14
CA SER A 541 21.75 -27.70 -0.63
C SER A 541 22.03 -28.11 -2.09
N LYS A 542 21.85 -29.39 -2.44
CA LYS A 542 21.98 -29.92 -3.79
C LYS A 542 20.62 -30.09 -4.52
N GLY A 543 19.53 -29.54 -3.98
CA GLY A 543 18.20 -29.59 -4.60
C GLY A 543 17.47 -30.94 -4.52
N THR A 544 18.00 -31.91 -3.76
CA THR A 544 17.36 -33.23 -3.57
C THR A 544 16.49 -33.27 -2.30
N PRO A 545 15.44 -34.11 -2.22
CA PRO A 545 14.63 -34.26 -1.01
C PRO A 545 15.48 -34.58 0.22
N LYS A 546 15.33 -33.77 1.27
CA LYS A 546 16.14 -33.83 2.50
C LYS A 546 15.58 -34.77 3.55
N CYS A 547 14.25 -34.89 3.62
CA CYS A 547 13.57 -35.61 4.69
C CYS A 547 13.21 -37.04 4.28
N PRO A 548 13.39 -38.04 5.16
CA PRO A 548 13.19 -39.45 4.83
C PRO A 548 11.76 -39.81 4.40
#